data_AF-A0A523AZE4-F1
#
_entry.id   AF-A0A523AZE4-F1
#
_cell.length_a   1.000
_cell.length_b   1.000
_cell.length_c   1.000
_cell.angle_alpha   90.00
_cell.angle_beta   90.00
_cell.angle_gamma   90.00
#
_symmetry.space_group_name_H-M   'P 1'
#
loop_
_entity.id
_entity.type
_entity.pdbx_description
1 polymer ?
#
loop_
_entity_poly.entity_id
_entity_poly.type
_entity_poly.pdbx_seq_one_letter_code
_entity_poly.pdbx_strand_id
1 'polypeptide(L)' 'MPENIEIPEPIVQVPSRKELRVRTRPGKGFSVPELKAVGLNVRRARKLGLRVDERRDSCREENVKLLKEFLERIASKA' A
#
# COMPACT_ATOMS: atom_id res chain seq x y z
N MET A 1 -4.39 3.55 -25.09
CA MET A 1 -4.20 2.67 -23.92
C MET A 1 -3.56 3.52 -22.85
N PRO A 2 -4.25 3.98 -21.79
CA PRO A 2 -3.60 4.82 -20.80
C PRO A 2 -2.55 3.99 -20.06
N GLU A 3 -1.47 4.68 -19.73
CA GLU A 3 -0.15 4.14 -19.51
C GLU A 3 -0.03 3.30 -18.24
N ASN A 4 0.90 2.36 -18.29
CA ASN A 4 1.23 1.36 -17.29
C ASN A 4 1.72 2.03 -15.99
N ILE A 5 0.80 2.50 -15.15
CA ILE A 5 1.09 2.95 -13.79
C ILE A 5 1.21 1.69 -12.94
N GLU A 6 2.45 1.31 -12.63
CA GLU A 6 2.75 0.19 -11.72
C GLU A 6 2.17 0.49 -10.34
N ILE A 7 1.16 -0.28 -9.96
CA ILE A 7 0.51 -0.14 -8.65
C ILE A 7 1.45 -0.79 -7.61
N PRO A 8 1.91 -0.05 -6.57
CA PRO A 8 2.80 -0.61 -5.57
C PRO A 8 2.08 -1.70 -4.77
N GLU A 9 2.78 -2.81 -4.53
CA GLU A 9 2.28 -3.87 -3.65
C GLU A 9 2.73 -3.61 -2.21
N PRO A 10 1.83 -3.67 -1.21
CA PRO A 10 2.18 -3.45 0.18
C PRO A 10 2.96 -4.63 0.74
N ILE A 11 3.92 -4.37 1.62
CA ILE A 11 4.72 -5.39 2.29
C ILE A 11 4.03 -5.83 3.58
N VAL A 12 3.83 -7.13 3.72
CA VAL A 12 3.07 -7.75 4.82
C VAL A 12 3.91 -8.85 5.45
N GLN A 13 3.91 -8.99 6.77
CA GLN A 13 4.54 -10.15 7.39
C GLN A 13 3.64 -11.36 7.28
N VAL A 14 4.24 -12.49 6.94
CA VAL A 14 3.59 -13.79 7.05
C VAL A 14 3.41 -14.07 8.54
N PRO A 15 2.22 -14.50 8.98
CA PRO A 15 2.06 -14.96 10.35
C PRO A 15 2.98 -16.17 10.57
N SER A 16 3.99 -15.99 11.42
CA SER A 16 4.98 -17.02 11.76
C SER A 16 4.97 -17.28 13.26
N ARG A 17 5.35 -18.50 13.65
CA ARG A 17 5.60 -18.83 15.06
C ARG A 17 6.77 -17.97 15.57
N LYS A 18 6.78 -17.66 16.87
CA LYS A 18 7.76 -16.75 17.51
C LYS A 18 9.23 -17.18 17.31
N GLU A 19 9.45 -18.48 17.15
CA GLU A 19 10.77 -19.11 16.92
C GLU A 19 11.22 -19.04 15.45
N LEU A 20 10.32 -18.74 14.51
CA LEU A 20 10.63 -18.66 13.09
C LEU A 20 10.98 -17.23 12.68
N ARG A 21 11.95 -17.13 11.77
CA ARG A 21 12.35 -15.87 11.13
C ARG A 21 11.14 -15.21 10.48
N VAL A 22 10.90 -13.95 10.81
CA VAL A 22 9.82 -13.13 10.25
C VAL A 22 10.02 -13.03 8.74
N ARG A 23 9.06 -13.57 7.97
CA ARG A 23 9.05 -13.47 6.51
C ARG A 23 8.11 -12.38 6.06
N THR A 24 8.49 -11.61 5.05
CA THR A 24 7.64 -10.64 4.37
C THR A 24 7.12 -11.20 3.06
N ARG A 25 5.93 -10.76 2.65
CA ARG A 25 5.28 -11.09 1.38
C ARG A 25 4.55 -9.87 0.84
N PRO A 26 4.35 -9.76 -0.49
CA PRO A 26 3.43 -8.80 -1.04
C PRO A 26 2.01 -9.10 -0.55
N GLY A 27 1.33 -8.04 -0.14
CA GLY A 27 -0.06 -8.02 0.28
C GLY A 27 -1.00 -7.80 -0.89
N LYS A 28 -2.28 -8.14 -0.67
CA LYS A 28 -3.31 -7.94 -1.70
C LYS A 28 -3.68 -6.46 -1.90
N GLY A 29 -3.52 -5.62 -0.88
CA GLY A 29 -3.89 -4.21 -0.91
C GLY A 29 -3.48 -3.47 0.37
N PHE A 30 -3.46 -2.14 0.28
CA PHE A 30 -3.10 -1.24 1.37
C PHE A 30 -4.21 -1.17 2.42
N SER A 31 -3.84 -0.95 3.67
CA SER A 31 -4.82 -0.82 4.75
C SER A 31 -5.46 0.57 4.76
N VAL A 32 -6.64 0.68 5.37
CA VAL A 32 -7.31 1.96 5.61
C VAL A 32 -6.45 2.94 6.43
N PRO A 33 -5.79 2.53 7.53
CA PRO A 33 -4.92 3.44 8.28
C PRO A 33 -3.68 3.90 7.49
N GLU A 34 -3.11 3.03 6.64
CA GLU A 34 -1.99 3.42 5.76
C GLU A 34 -2.42 4.51 4.77
N LEU A 35 -3.59 4.35 4.13
CA LEU A 35 -4.14 5.35 3.22
C LEU A 35 -4.45 6.67 3.94
N LYS A 36 -5.02 6.59 5.15
CA LYS A 36 -5.26 7.80 5.97
C LYS A 36 -3.96 8.52 6.32
N ALA A 37 -2.87 7.80 6.59
CA ALA A 37 -1.57 8.40 6.90
C ALA A 37 -0.98 9.21 5.74
N VAL A 38 -1.33 8.88 4.48
CA VAL A 38 -0.98 9.66 3.29
C VAL A 38 -2.10 10.61 2.82
N GLY A 39 -3.16 10.78 3.60
CA GLY A 39 -4.28 11.66 3.24
C GLY A 39 -5.17 11.14 2.09
N LEU A 40 -5.09 9.84 1.79
CA LEU A 40 -5.91 9.18 0.79
C LEU A 40 -7.16 8.56 1.42
N ASN A 41 -8.30 8.79 0.76
CA ASN A 41 -9.53 8.04 1.03
C ASN A 41 -9.58 6.78 0.18
N VAL A 42 -10.26 5.73 0.66
CA VAL A 42 -10.47 4.46 -0.06
C VAL A 42 -11.02 4.70 -1.47
N ARG A 43 -11.98 5.62 -1.62
CA ARG A 43 -12.54 6.00 -2.93
C ARG A 43 -11.50 6.63 -3.86
N ARG A 44 -10.63 7.49 -3.34
CA ARG A 44 -9.54 8.12 -4.13
C ARG A 44 -8.48 7.09 -4.49
N ALA A 45 -8.10 6.24 -3.54
CA ALA A 45 -7.15 5.15 -3.76
C ALA A 45 -7.62 4.21 -4.89
N ARG A 46 -8.90 3.79 -4.85
CA ARG A 46 -9.49 2.97 -5.92
C ARG A 46 -9.50 3.68 -7.28
N LYS A 47 -9.74 5.00 -7.33
CA LYS A 47 -9.65 5.79 -8.57
C LYS A 47 -8.22 5.85 -9.13
N LEU A 48 -7.21 5.84 -8.25
CA LEU A 48 -5.80 5.77 -8.63
C LEU A 48 -5.35 4.35 -9.02
N GLY A 49 -6.24 3.35 -8.93
CA GLY A 49 -5.91 1.95 -9.19
C GLY A 49 -5.28 1.21 -7.99
N LEU A 50 -5.14 1.85 -6.84
CA LEU A 50 -4.62 1.20 -5.64
C LEU A 50 -5.60 0.14 -5.12
N ARG A 51 -5.09 -1.07 -4.86
CA ARG A 51 -5.84 -2.12 -4.17
C ARG A 51 -5.92 -1.78 -2.68
N VAL A 52 -7.11 -1.89 -2.09
CA VAL A 52 -7.36 -1.58 -0.69
C VAL A 52 -7.90 -2.82 0.02
N ASP A 53 -7.30 -3.17 1.15
CA ASP A 53 -7.77 -4.22 2.06
C ASP A 53 -8.40 -3.58 3.30
N GLU A 54 -9.71 -3.39 3.23
CA GLU A 54 -10.50 -2.73 4.29
C GLU A 54 -10.64 -3.59 5.56
N ARG A 55 -10.31 -4.88 5.49
CA ARG A 55 -10.41 -5.81 6.64
C ARG A 55 -9.19 -5.78 7.54
N ARG A 56 -8.17 -5.02 7.18
CA ARG A 56 -6.88 -4.98 7.85
C ARG A 56 -6.67 -3.62 8.51
N ASP A 57 -6.36 -3.65 9.80
CA ASP A 57 -6.07 -2.44 10.59
C ASP A 57 -4.57 -2.23 10.86
N SER A 58 -3.70 -3.08 10.31
CA SER A 58 -2.26 -2.91 10.50
C SER A 58 -1.77 -1.68 9.74
N CYS A 59 -1.00 -0.84 10.44
CA CYS A 59 -0.29 0.29 9.85
C CYS A 59 1.20 -0.03 9.83
N ARG A 60 1.85 0.13 8.67
CA ARG A 60 3.30 0.00 8.53
C ARG A 60 3.90 1.21 7.86
N GLU A 61 4.97 1.71 8.46
CA GLU A 61 5.70 2.87 7.93
C GLU A 61 6.31 2.60 6.55
N GLU A 62 6.78 1.38 6.28
CA GLU A 62 7.29 0.97 4.96
C GLU A 62 6.24 1.16 3.86
N ASN A 63 4.99 0.75 4.12
CA ASN A 63 3.89 0.90 3.17
C ASN A 63 3.47 2.35 2.99
N VAL A 64 3.52 3.14 4.07
CA VAL A 64 3.26 4.59 4.01
C VAL A 64 4.32 5.30 3.17
N LYS A 65 5.60 4.92 3.28
CA LYS A 65 6.68 5.46 2.44
C LYS A 65 6.47 5.11 0.96
N LEU A 66 6.16 3.85 0.65
CA LEU A 66 5.84 3.41 -0.71
C LEU A 66 4.66 4.20 -1.31
N LEU A 67 3.62 4.46 -0.52
CA LEU A 67 2.48 5.28 -0.97
C LEU A 67 2.87 6.73 -1.23
N LYS A 68 3.78 7.32 -0.42
CA LYS A 68 4.30 8.68 -0.67
C LYS A 68 5.10 8.75 -1.96
N GLU A 69 6.03 7.82 -2.16
CA GLU A 69 6.82 7.73 -3.39
C GLU A 69 5.94 7.55 -4.63
N PHE A 70 4.88 6.74 -4.52
CA PHE A 70 3.91 6.57 -5.60
C PHE A 70 3.15 7.87 -5.92
N LEU A 71 2.74 8.62 -4.90
CA LEU A 71 2.10 9.93 -5.08
C LEU A 71 3.04 10.96 -5.72
N GLU A 72 4.30 11.02 -5.28
CA GLU A 72 5.31 11.88 -5.90
C GLU A 72 5.55 11.52 -7.37
N ARG A 73 5.60 10.22 -7.68
CA ARG A 73 5.77 9.73 -9.06
C ARG A 73 4.60 10.09 -9.97
N ILE A 74 3.37 10.09 -9.44
CA ILE A 74 2.19 10.57 -10.16
C ILE A 74 2.27 12.09 -10.35
N ALA A 75 2.62 12.85 -9.31
CA ALA A 75 2.69 14.30 -9.37
C ALA A 75 3.77 14.80 -10.34
N SER A 76 4.94 14.13 -10.39
CA SER A 76 6.03 14.46 -11.30
C SER A 76 5.73 14.10 -12.77
N LYS A 77 4.72 13.26 -13.03
CA LYS A 77 4.30 12.87 -14.38
C LYS A 77 3.11 13.68 -14.93
N ALA A 78 2.60 14.63 -14.15
CA ALA A 78 1.55 15.57 -14.54
C ALA A 78 2.15 16.91 -15.00
#